data_AF-A0A3M6QMN0-F1
#
_entry.id   AF-A0A3M6QMN0-F1
#
_cell.length_a   1.000
_cell.length_b   1.000
_cell.length_c   1.000
_cell.angle_alpha   90.00
_cell.angle_beta   90.00
_cell.angle_gamma   90.00
#
_symmetry.space_group_name_H-M   'P 1'
#
loop_
_entity.id
_entity.type
_entity.pdbx_description
1 polymer ?
#
loop_
_entity_poly.entity_id
_entity_poly.type
_entity_poly.pdbx_seq_one_letter_code
_entity_poly.pdbx_strand_id
1 'polypeptide(L)'
;MASDKSIEEGFLLYELNLHVQDMNRLHAMLEEGHPPVAEWAELGCGLRDWLEGPALAQVTAAGATAQHLFEPLCAEHQGFHETRRAALHAFAGGDAARARHASSQMLRHASQLGRLLMALDDALRSAKSSKPDKSGMLVSEPLSEA
;
A
#
# COMPACT_ATOMS: atom_id res chain seq x y z
N MET A 1 21.40 -11.33 -10.12
CA MET A 1 20.19 -11.38 -10.97
C MET A 1 19.02 -10.94 -10.12
N ALA A 2 18.59 -9.68 -10.23
CA ALA A 2 17.36 -9.24 -9.57
C ALA A 2 16.22 -9.69 -10.49
N SER A 3 15.51 -10.77 -10.10
CA SER A 3 14.25 -11.11 -10.76
C SER A 3 13.37 -9.87 -10.74
N ASP A 4 12.85 -9.53 -11.91
CA ASP A 4 11.84 -8.51 -12.15
C ASP A 4 10.59 -8.89 -11.33
N LYS A 5 10.60 -8.58 -10.03
CA LYS A 5 9.47 -8.77 -9.14
C LYS A 5 8.48 -7.66 -9.45
N SER A 6 7.80 -7.77 -10.59
CA SER A 6 6.61 -6.98 -10.86
C SER A 6 5.63 -7.20 -9.71
N ILE A 7 4.97 -6.14 -9.22
CA ILE A 7 3.83 -6.30 -8.31
C ILE A 7 2.84 -7.30 -8.94
N GLU A 8 2.52 -8.36 -8.18
CA GLU A 8 1.42 -9.27 -8.51
C GLU A 8 0.11 -8.47 -8.58
N GLU A 9 -0.71 -8.76 -9.59
CA GLU A 9 -1.99 -8.09 -9.73
C GLU A 9 -2.84 -8.26 -8.46
N GLY A 10 -3.40 -7.16 -7.97
CA GLY A 10 -4.21 -7.17 -6.75
C GLY A 10 -3.43 -7.07 -5.44
N PHE A 11 -2.09 -7.06 -5.43
CA PHE A 11 -1.29 -6.89 -4.21
C PHE A 11 -1.72 -5.66 -3.39
N LEU A 12 -1.84 -4.48 -4.01
CA LEU A 12 -2.18 -3.25 -3.29
C LEU A 12 -3.59 -3.30 -2.67
N LEU A 13 -4.55 -3.96 -3.34
CA LEU A 13 -5.90 -4.16 -2.84
C LEU A 13 -5.95 -5.19 -1.71
N TYR A 14 -5.15 -6.25 -1.81
CA TYR A 14 -4.98 -7.23 -0.75
C TYR A 14 -4.42 -6.57 0.52
N GLU A 15 -3.36 -5.78 0.40
CA GLU A 15 -2.78 -5.04 1.51
C GLU A 15 -3.76 -4.03 2.12
N LEU A 16 -4.54 -3.32 1.29
CA LEU A 16 -5.61 -2.44 1.79
C LEU A 16 -6.64 -3.22 2.62
N ASN A 17 -7.07 -4.38 2.13
CA ASN A 17 -8.00 -5.24 2.86
C ASN A 17 -7.42 -5.72 4.21
N LEU A 18 -6.12 -6.04 4.28
CA LEU A 18 -5.47 -6.38 5.55
C LEU A 18 -5.53 -5.22 6.56
N HIS A 19 -5.31 -3.98 6.10
CA HIS A 19 -5.42 -2.80 6.97
C HIS A 19 -6.85 -2.56 7.46
N VAL A 20 -7.86 -2.78 6.61
CA VAL A 20 -9.28 -2.68 7.01
C VAL A 20 -9.63 -3.75 8.04
N GLN A 21 -9.14 -4.98 7.87
CA GLN A 21 -9.36 -6.05 8.86
C GLN A 21 -8.70 -5.72 10.21
N ASP A 22 -7.49 -5.18 10.20
CA ASP A 22 -6.80 -4.75 11.40
C ASP A 22 -7.56 -3.62 12.12
N MET A 23 -8.08 -2.65 11.37
CA MET A 23 -8.95 -1.61 11.91
C MET A 23 -10.20 -2.16 12.59
N ASN A 24 -10.90 -3.09 11.95
CA ASN A 24 -12.12 -3.69 12.49
C ASN A 24 -11.82 -4.46 13.78
N ARG A 25 -10.70 -5.18 13.83
CA ARG A 25 -10.25 -5.87 15.05
C ARG A 25 -9.93 -4.89 16.17
N LEU A 26 -9.21 -3.80 15.88
CA LEU A 26 -8.93 -2.78 16.89
C LEU A 26 -10.22 -2.13 17.40
N HIS A 27 -11.18 -1.85 16.51
CA HIS A 27 -12.46 -1.26 16.90
C HIS A 27 -13.25 -2.20 17.83
N ALA A 28 -13.39 -3.47 17.46
CA ALA A 28 -14.05 -4.47 18.30
C ALA A 28 -13.37 -4.59 19.66
N MET A 29 -12.03 -4.62 19.69
CA MET A 29 -11.26 -4.66 20.93
C MET A 29 -11.53 -3.45 21.84
N LEU A 30 -11.58 -2.24 21.28
CA LEU A 30 -11.84 -1.02 22.04
C LEU A 30 -13.27 -0.95 22.60
N GLU A 31 -14.26 -1.48 21.87
CA GLU A 31 -15.67 -1.50 22.28
C GLU A 31 -15.97 -2.63 23.27
N GLU A 32 -15.41 -3.82 23.04
CA GLU A 32 -15.65 -5.01 23.87
C GLU A 32 -14.74 -5.07 25.12
N GLY A 33 -13.69 -4.24 25.17
CA GLY A 33 -12.78 -4.17 26.32
C GLY A 33 -11.82 -5.35 26.43
N HIS A 34 -11.64 -6.14 25.37
CA HIS A 34 -10.70 -7.25 25.37
C HIS A 34 -9.25 -6.75 25.29
N PRO A 35 -8.32 -7.30 26.08
CA PRO A 35 -6.91 -6.90 26.00
C PRO A 35 -6.33 -7.25 24.63
N PRO A 36 -5.43 -6.42 24.07
CA PRO A 36 -4.70 -6.77 22.86
C PRO A 36 -3.89 -8.05 23.11
N VAL A 37 -4.08 -9.05 22.25
CA VAL A 37 -3.26 -10.26 22.28
C VAL A 37 -1.85 -9.88 21.80
N ALA A 38 -0.80 -10.42 22.44
CA ALA A 38 0.60 -10.08 22.13
C ALA A 38 0.95 -10.25 20.63
N GLU A 39 0.26 -11.16 19.93
CA GLU A 39 0.37 -11.40 18.49
C GLU A 39 -0.02 -10.19 17.62
N TRP A 40 -0.74 -9.21 18.18
CA TRP A 40 -1.23 -8.05 17.42
C TRP A 40 -0.24 -6.87 17.39
N ALA A 41 0.86 -6.95 18.14
CA ALA A 41 1.84 -5.87 18.23
C ALA A 41 2.71 -5.74 16.96
N GLU A 42 2.96 -6.85 16.25
CA GLU A 42 3.95 -6.90 15.16
C GLU A 42 3.53 -7.84 14.02
N LEU A 43 2.30 -7.71 13.50
CA LEU A 43 2.03 -8.29 12.19
C LEU A 43 2.88 -7.53 11.17
N GLY A 44 3.83 -8.22 10.56
CA GLY A 44 4.60 -7.69 9.43
C GLY A 44 3.64 -7.15 8.37
N CYS A 45 3.88 -5.92 7.92
CA CYS A 45 3.06 -5.26 6.92
C CYS A 45 3.70 -5.49 5.55
N GLY A 46 3.08 -6.31 4.70
CA GLY A 46 3.60 -6.60 3.36
C GLY A 46 3.73 -5.32 2.52
N LEU A 47 2.82 -4.37 2.73
CA LEU A 47 2.91 -3.04 2.14
C LEU A 47 4.17 -2.29 2.58
N ARG A 48 4.55 -2.35 3.87
CA ARG A 48 5.81 -1.75 4.36
C ARG A 48 7.01 -2.34 3.64
N ASP A 49 7.09 -3.67 3.59
CA ASP A 49 8.22 -4.37 2.98
C ASP A 49 8.34 -4.05 1.48
N TRP A 50 7.20 -3.83 0.82
CA TRP A 50 7.17 -3.34 -0.55
C TRP A 50 7.63 -1.88 -0.67
N LEU A 51 7.08 -0.97 0.16
CA LEU A 51 7.42 0.46 0.19
C LEU A 51 8.91 0.71 0.43
N GLU A 52 9.51 -0.02 1.37
CA GLU A 52 10.94 0.08 1.72
C GLU A 52 11.85 -0.67 0.73
N GLY A 53 11.28 -1.54 -0.10
CA GLY A 53 12.00 -2.35 -1.06
C GLY A 53 11.79 -1.89 -2.51
N PRO A 54 11.11 -2.69 -3.35
CA PRO A 54 11.07 -2.46 -4.79
C PRO A 54 10.13 -1.34 -5.23
N ALA A 55 9.30 -0.78 -4.34
CA ALA A 55 8.26 0.17 -4.70
C ALA A 55 8.80 1.39 -5.47
N LEU A 56 9.86 2.03 -4.97
CA LEU A 56 10.41 3.24 -5.57
C LEU A 56 10.81 3.01 -7.04
N ALA A 57 11.46 1.89 -7.34
CA ALA A 57 11.85 1.57 -8.71
C ALA A 57 10.63 1.33 -9.61
N GLN A 58 9.60 0.64 -9.10
CA GLN A 58 8.38 0.33 -9.85
C GLN A 58 7.54 1.58 -10.13
N VAL A 59 7.32 2.44 -9.13
CA VAL A 59 6.60 3.71 -9.33
C VAL A 59 7.39 4.65 -10.23
N THR A 60 8.73 4.63 -10.15
CA THR A 60 9.58 5.41 -11.05
C THR A 60 9.39 4.98 -12.50
N ALA A 61 9.41 3.67 -12.76
CA ALA A 61 9.21 3.10 -14.09
C ALA A 61 7.80 3.33 -14.66
N ALA A 62 6.80 3.49 -13.79
CA ALA A 62 5.41 3.75 -14.21
C ALA A 62 5.14 5.21 -14.60
N GLY A 63 6.05 6.14 -14.24
CA GLY A 63 6.00 7.54 -14.67
C GLY A 63 5.59 8.52 -13.57
N ALA A 64 5.53 9.80 -13.94
CA ALA A 64 5.41 10.91 -13.00
C ALA A 64 4.18 10.81 -12.10
N THR A 65 3.02 10.39 -12.61
CA THR A 65 1.79 10.26 -11.81
C THR A 65 1.98 9.27 -10.65
N ALA A 66 2.57 8.10 -10.90
CA ALA A 66 2.82 7.11 -9.85
C ALA A 66 3.85 7.61 -8.83
N GLN A 67 4.88 8.33 -9.27
CA GLN A 67 5.88 8.94 -8.38
C GLN A 67 5.26 9.99 -7.43
N HIS A 68 4.37 10.85 -7.93
CA HIS A 68 3.69 11.87 -7.10
C HIS A 68 2.79 11.27 -6.02
N LEU A 69 2.32 10.04 -6.20
CA LEU A 69 1.50 9.33 -5.22
C LEU A 69 2.34 8.63 -4.14
N PHE A 70 3.61 8.37 -4.41
CA PHE A 70 4.45 7.50 -3.58
C PHE A 70 4.79 8.11 -2.21
N GLU A 71 5.26 9.35 -2.16
CA GLU A 71 5.62 10.00 -0.90
C GLU A 71 4.41 10.18 0.03
N PRO A 72 3.24 10.69 -0.44
CA PRO A 72 2.02 10.70 0.37
C PRO A 72 1.61 9.31 0.86
N LEU A 73 1.77 8.27 0.03
CA LEU A 73 1.43 6.90 0.39
C LEU A 73 2.28 6.42 1.58
N CYS A 74 3.59 6.64 1.53
CA CYS A 74 4.51 6.32 2.62
C CYS A 74 4.12 7.03 3.93
N ALA A 75 3.84 8.34 3.85
CA ALA A 75 3.49 9.14 5.01
C ALA A 75 2.20 8.65 5.68
N GLU A 76 1.17 8.36 4.89
CA GLU A 76 -0.13 7.91 5.40
C GLU A 76 -0.07 6.49 5.97
N HIS A 77 0.71 5.60 5.35
CA HIS A 77 0.98 4.28 5.88
C HIS A 77 1.72 4.33 7.23
N GLN A 78 2.75 5.19 7.35
CA GLN A 78 3.43 5.40 8.62
C GLN A 78 2.49 5.97 9.69
N GLY A 79 1.72 7.01 9.34
CA GLY A 79 0.75 7.64 10.25
C GLY A 79 -0.32 6.66 10.75
N PHE A 80 -0.78 5.73 9.90
CA PHE A 80 -1.68 4.65 10.29
C PHE A 80 -1.06 3.79 11.42
N HIS A 81 0.16 3.28 11.23
CA HIS A 81 0.80 2.41 12.22
C HIS A 81 1.16 3.14 13.52
N GLU A 82 1.58 4.41 13.43
CA GLU A 82 1.86 5.24 14.61
C GLU A 82 0.60 5.48 15.44
N THR A 83 -0.50 5.85 14.79
CA THR A 83 -1.79 6.08 15.47
C THR A 83 -2.40 4.80 16.03
N ARG A 84 -2.23 3.67 15.33
CA ARG A 84 -2.58 2.34 15.85
C ARG A 84 -1.81 2.02 17.13
N ARG A 85 -0.48 2.22 17.13
CA ARG A 85 0.36 2.01 18.32
C ARG A 85 -0.07 2.91 19.48
N ALA A 86 -0.39 4.18 19.18
CA ALA A 86 -0.89 5.12 20.18
C ALA A 86 -2.24 4.67 20.77
N ALA A 87 -3.15 4.14 19.95
CA ALA A 87 -4.44 3.61 20.40
C ALA A 87 -4.26 2.40 21.34
N LEU A 88 -3.41 1.46 20.95
CA LEU A 88 -3.09 0.27 21.77
C LEU A 88 -2.44 0.66 23.11
N HIS A 89 -1.48 1.59 23.09
CA HIS A 89 -0.83 2.07 24.30
C HIS A 89 -1.81 2.78 25.24
N ALA A 90 -2.68 3.64 24.69
CA ALA A 90 -3.70 4.32 25.49
C ALA A 90 -4.69 3.33 26.12
N PHE A 91 -5.13 2.33 25.35
CA PHE A 91 -6.02 1.28 25.83
C PHE A 91 -5.37 0.44 26.94
N ALA A 92 -4.12 0.01 26.76
CA ALA A 92 -3.37 -0.72 27.78
C ALA A 92 -3.16 0.11 29.07
N GLY A 93 -3.09 1.43 28.96
CA GLY A 93 -3.03 2.37 30.09
C GLY A 93 -4.39 2.70 30.72
N GLY A 94 -5.49 2.13 30.23
CA GLY A 94 -6.85 2.42 30.72
C GLY A 94 -7.43 3.77 30.27
N ASP A 95 -6.78 4.48 29.35
CA ASP A 95 -7.22 5.78 28.85
C ASP A 95 -8.13 5.61 27.62
N ALA A 96 -9.39 5.27 27.87
CA ALA A 96 -10.38 5.02 26.82
C ALA A 96 -10.65 6.24 25.93
N ALA A 97 -10.55 7.46 26.47
CA ALA A 97 -10.75 8.68 25.69
C ALA A 97 -9.62 8.87 24.67
N ARG A 98 -8.37 8.73 25.10
CA ARG A 98 -7.21 8.80 24.21
C ARG A 98 -7.16 7.64 23.22
N ALA A 99 -7.58 6.44 23.61
CA ALA A 99 -7.67 5.29 22.71
C ALA A 99 -8.68 5.54 21.58
N ARG A 100 -9.88 6.03 21.89
CA ARG A 100 -10.89 6.41 20.89
C ARG A 100 -10.43 7.55 19.98
N HIS A 101 -9.76 8.55 20.56
CA HIS A 101 -9.20 9.64 19.78
C HIS A 101 -8.16 9.14 18.77
N ALA A 102 -7.19 8.32 19.22
CA ALA A 102 -6.17 7.74 18.35
C ALA A 102 -6.79 6.82 17.26
N SER A 103 -7.80 6.02 17.60
CA SER A 103 -8.56 5.20 16.64
C SER A 103 -9.24 6.06 15.57
N SER A 104 -9.80 7.21 15.94
CA SER A 104 -10.37 8.16 14.97
C SER A 104 -9.32 8.75 14.04
N GLN A 105 -8.10 8.99 14.53
CA GLN A 105 -6.99 9.44 13.68
C GLN A 105 -6.53 8.34 12.72
N MET A 106 -6.45 7.11 13.21
CA MET A 106 -6.11 5.93 12.42
C MET A 106 -7.10 5.74 11.26
N LEU A 107 -8.41 5.95 11.48
CA LEU A 107 -9.42 5.91 10.43
C LEU A 107 -9.17 6.95 9.32
N ARG A 108 -8.69 8.16 9.67
CA ARG A 108 -8.35 9.19 8.69
C ARG A 108 -7.18 8.75 7.82
N HIS A 109 -6.12 8.23 8.44
CA HIS A 109 -4.97 7.69 7.72
C HIS A 109 -5.38 6.52 6.82
N ALA A 110 -6.19 5.57 7.31
CA ALA A 110 -6.67 4.45 6.52
C ALA A 110 -7.51 4.89 5.31
N SER A 111 -8.38 5.89 5.50
CA SER A 111 -9.19 6.43 4.41
C SER A 111 -8.32 7.09 3.33
N GLN A 112 -7.31 7.85 3.74
CA GLN A 112 -6.38 8.47 2.81
C GLN A 112 -5.48 7.44 2.13
N LEU A 113 -4.95 6.49 2.88
CA LEU A 113 -4.16 5.36 2.40
C LEU A 113 -4.93 4.57 1.33
N GLY A 114 -6.21 4.25 1.57
CA GLY A 114 -7.05 3.58 0.59
C GLY A 114 -7.20 4.36 -0.72
N ARG A 115 -7.42 5.68 -0.64
CA ARG A 115 -7.49 6.53 -1.85
C ARG A 115 -6.18 6.52 -2.64
N LEU A 116 -5.04 6.61 -1.94
CA LEU A 116 -3.71 6.61 -2.57
C LEU A 116 -3.37 5.26 -3.18
N LEU A 117 -3.67 4.15 -2.51
CA LEU A 117 -3.46 2.80 -3.03
C LEU A 117 -4.27 2.54 -4.30
N MET A 118 -5.55 2.92 -4.32
CA MET A 118 -6.39 2.79 -5.52
C MET A 118 -5.86 3.64 -6.69
N ALA A 119 -5.52 4.91 -6.44
CA ALA A 119 -4.97 5.79 -7.46
C ALA A 119 -3.62 5.27 -8.01
N LEU A 120 -2.78 4.70 -7.14
CA LEU A 120 -1.49 4.15 -7.53
C LEU A 120 -1.67 2.86 -8.36
N ASP A 121 -2.57 1.98 -7.95
CA ASP A 121 -2.91 0.76 -8.67
C ASP A 121 -3.40 1.06 -10.10
N ASP A 122 -4.24 2.10 -10.26
CA ASP A 122 -4.68 2.58 -11.58
C ASP A 122 -3.52 3.16 -12.42
N ALA A 123 -2.61 3.93 -11.80
CA ALA A 123 -1.44 4.47 -12.48
C ALA A 123 -0.49 3.36 -12.96
N LEU A 124 -0.24 2.35 -12.11
CA LEU A 124 0.59 1.19 -12.43
C LEU A 124 -0.02 0.35 -13.57
N ARG A 125 -1.33 0.12 -13.56
CA ARG A 125 -2.03 -0.58 -14.65
C ARG A 125 -1.96 0.19 -15.98
N SER A 126 -2.22 1.49 -15.94
CA SER A 126 -2.19 2.35 -17.13
C SER A 126 -0.80 2.35 -17.80
N ALA A 127 0.26 2.34 -17.00
CA ALA A 127 1.64 2.25 -17.49
C ALA A 127 1.95 0.89 -18.16
N LYS A 128 1.38 -0.22 -17.66
CA LYS A 128 1.52 -1.55 -18.28
C LYS A 128 0.81 -1.62 -19.64
N SER A 129 -0.39 -1.04 -19.74
CA SER A 129 -1.19 -1.03 -20.98
C SER A 129 -0.64 -0.12 -22.08
N SER A 130 0.23 0.84 -21.74
CA SER A 130 0.78 1.83 -22.68
C SER A 130 2.10 1.40 -23.35
N LYS A 131 2.63 0.20 -23.06
CA LYS A 131 3.82 -0.31 -23.76
C LYS A 131 3.43 -0.67 -25.22
N PRO A 132 4.10 -0.09 -26.23
CA PRO A 132 3.78 -0.37 -27.63
C PRO A 132 4.03 -1.84 -27.96
N ASP A 133 3.05 -2.45 -28.62
CA ASP A 133 3.12 -3.79 -29.17
C ASP A 133 4.35 -3.90 -30.09
N LYS A 134 5.26 -4.85 -29.80
CA LYS A 134 6.42 -5.13 -30.66
C LYS A 134 6.04 -5.89 -31.94
N SER A 135 4.76 -6.03 -32.23
CA SER A 135 4.24 -6.57 -33.49
C SER A 135 4.28 -5.50 -34.60
N GLY A 136 5.47 -5.23 -35.13
CA GLY A 136 5.61 -4.24 -36.21
C GLY A 136 6.99 -4.02 -36.79
N MET A 137 7.95 -4.94 -36.61
CA MET A 137 9.17 -4.95 -37.43
C MET A 137 9.01 -6.01 -38.51
N LEU A 138 8.18 -5.70 -39.52
CA LEU A 138 8.27 -6.40 -40.80
C LEU A 138 9.61 -6.02 -41.44
N VAL A 139 10.48 -7.02 -41.48
CA VAL A 139 11.72 -7.04 -42.23
C VAL A 139 11.40 -6.65 -43.67
N SER A 140 11.89 -5.49 -44.11
CA SER A 140 11.97 -5.18 -45.53
C SER A 140 13.33 -5.67 -46.01
N GLU A 141 13.37 -6.90 -46.53
CA GLU A 141 14.47 -7.35 -47.39
C GLU A 141 14.49 -6.48 -48.66
N PRO A 142 15.63 -5.89 -49.05
CA PRO A 142 15.76 -5.35 -50.40
C PRO A 142 16.01 -6.52 -51.36
N LEU A 143 14.95 -6.87 -52.11
CA LEU A 143 15.10 -7.47 -53.44
C LEU A 143 15.88 -6.46 -54.30
N SER A 144 17.12 -6.81 -54.64
CA SER A 144 17.79 -6.23 -55.80
C SER A 144 18.47 -7.36 -56.56
N GLU A 145 17.76 -7.86 -57.58
CA GLU A 145 18.34 -8.57 -58.72
C GLU A 145 19.12 -7.57 -59.59
N ALA A 146 20.36 -7.93 -59.95
CA ALA A 146 20.97 -7.82 -61.29
C ALA A 146 22.45 -8.23 -61.22
#